data_AF-A0ABC8TLS0-F1
#
_entry.id   AF-A0ABC8TLS0-F1
#
_cell.length_a   1.000
_cell.length_b   1.000
_cell.length_c   1.000
_cell.angle_alpha   90.00
_cell.angle_beta   90.00
_cell.angle_gamma   90.00
#
_symmetry.space_group_name_H-M   'P 1'
#
loop_
_entity.id
_entity.type
_entity.pdbx_description
1 polymer ?
#
loop_
_entity_poly.entity_id
_entity_poly.type
_entity_poly.pdbx_seq_one_letter_code
_entity_poly.pdbx_strand_id
1 'polypeptide(L)'
;MFTHHQKTIIVDSEILGGRSQKRRIVSFVGGIDLYDGRYDTLDHPFFCTLDTVHHDDFYQPNFLGSSIRKGGPREPWHDIHCRLEGQLLGMSYIILSKVSGFPEKPVAAAAVGLVNGKDNIIDRSIQDAYIHAIRRANNFIYIKNQYFVGSSYNWKSDDIKVEDIGALHLIPKEISLKIVSKIEAGERFTVYIVIPMWPEGIPVSGSVQAILDWQKRTMEMMYTDIAQALSAKGLTANLRDT
;
A
#
# COMPACT_ATOMS: atom_id res chain seq x y z
N MET A 1 17.73 2.93 -4.42
CA MET A 1 17.30 4.15 -5.16
C MET A 1 15.90 4.49 -4.70
N PHE A 2 15.59 5.76 -4.44
CA PHE A 2 14.29 6.22 -3.92
C PHE A 2 13.63 7.21 -4.90
N THR A 3 12.30 7.33 -4.84
CA THR A 3 11.51 8.24 -5.69
C THR A 3 10.51 9.04 -4.87
N HIS A 4 10.05 10.18 -5.42
CA HIS A 4 8.86 10.86 -4.90
C HIS A 4 7.62 10.16 -5.45
N HIS A 5 6.91 9.42 -4.60
CA HIS A 5 5.80 8.57 -5.03
C HIS A 5 4.40 9.13 -4.70
N GLN A 6 4.30 10.39 -4.27
CA GLN A 6 3.02 11.04 -3.97
C GLN A 6 2.28 11.38 -5.26
N LYS A 7 1.00 10.96 -5.38
CA LYS A 7 0.09 11.39 -6.45
C LYS A 7 -0.97 12.30 -5.85
N THR A 8 -0.89 13.58 -6.19
CA THR A 8 -1.76 14.59 -5.61
C THR A 8 -2.19 15.59 -6.68
N ILE A 9 -3.49 15.89 -6.71
CA ILE A 9 -4.05 17.02 -7.47
C ILE A 9 -4.75 17.96 -6.48
N ILE A 10 -4.53 19.27 -6.61
CA ILE A 10 -5.14 20.28 -5.76
C ILE A 10 -5.69 21.38 -6.64
N VAL A 11 -6.98 21.68 -6.47
CA VAL A 11 -7.68 22.65 -7.30
C VAL A 11 -8.61 23.50 -6.44
N ASP A 12 -8.85 24.72 -6.89
CA ASP A 12 -9.95 25.54 -6.44
C ASP A 12 -11.23 25.17 -7.20
N SER A 13 -12.31 24.92 -6.46
CA SER A 13 -13.62 24.52 -6.99
C SER A 13 -14.70 25.46 -6.47
N GLU A 14 -15.73 25.70 -7.27
CA GLU A 14 -16.88 26.49 -6.86
C GLU A 14 -17.67 25.80 -5.73
N ILE A 15 -18.30 26.62 -4.86
CA ILE A 15 -19.22 26.15 -3.84
C ILE A 15 -20.63 26.09 -4.44
N LEU A 16 -21.14 24.88 -4.64
CA LEU A 16 -22.50 24.67 -5.16
C LEU A 16 -23.55 25.22 -4.18
N GLY A 17 -24.50 26.02 -4.69
CA GLY A 17 -25.66 26.52 -3.92
C GLY A 17 -25.47 27.86 -3.19
N GLY A 18 -24.33 28.55 -3.34
CA GLY A 18 -24.12 29.88 -2.77
C GLY A 18 -24.50 31.01 -3.72
N ARG A 19 -25.17 32.07 -3.22
CA ARG A 19 -25.44 33.33 -3.96
C ARG A 19 -24.18 34.17 -4.27
N SER A 20 -22.98 33.61 -4.11
CA SER A 20 -21.69 34.32 -4.17
C SER A 20 -20.66 33.49 -4.96
N GLN A 21 -19.75 34.14 -5.68
CA GLN A 21 -18.57 33.54 -6.36
C GLN A 21 -17.52 32.95 -5.39
N LYS A 22 -17.95 32.26 -4.33
CA LYS A 22 -17.04 31.66 -3.34
C LYS A 22 -16.49 30.34 -3.89
N ARG A 23 -15.19 30.15 -3.70
CA ARG A 23 -14.45 28.95 -4.08
C ARG A 23 -13.94 28.24 -2.83
N ARG A 24 -13.68 26.94 -2.94
CA ARG A 24 -13.12 26.07 -1.90
C ARG A 24 -12.01 25.23 -2.50
N ILE A 25 -11.09 24.76 -1.67
CA ILE A 25 -10.05 23.83 -2.12
C ILE A 25 -10.63 22.42 -2.14
N VAL A 26 -10.28 21.66 -3.18
CA VAL A 26 -10.52 20.23 -3.32
C VAL A 26 -9.17 19.57 -3.62
N SER A 27 -8.90 18.44 -2.99
CA SER A 27 -7.68 17.65 -3.25
C SER A 27 -8.03 16.23 -3.63
N PHE A 28 -7.14 15.62 -4.38
CA PHE A 28 -7.19 14.21 -4.75
C PHE A 28 -5.87 13.57 -4.33
N VAL A 29 -5.95 12.40 -3.69
CA VAL A 29 -4.78 11.58 -3.32
C VAL A 29 -5.11 10.09 -3.52
N GLY A 30 -4.11 9.30 -3.89
CA GLY A 30 -4.29 7.86 -4.09
C GLY A 30 -3.15 7.21 -4.85
N GLY A 31 -3.41 6.04 -5.45
CA GLY A 31 -2.43 5.29 -6.25
C GLY A 31 -2.31 5.74 -7.70
N ILE A 32 -3.38 6.34 -8.25
CA ILE A 32 -3.46 6.70 -9.68
C ILE A 32 -2.62 7.94 -10.01
N ASP A 33 -1.57 7.76 -10.83
CA ASP A 33 -0.85 8.83 -11.53
C ASP A 33 -1.64 9.33 -12.75
N LEU A 34 -1.43 10.58 -13.15
CA LEU A 34 -1.83 11.08 -14.47
C LEU A 34 -0.77 10.71 -15.50
N TYR A 35 -0.73 9.43 -15.88
CA TYR A 35 0.24 8.86 -16.82
C TYR A 35 -0.38 7.68 -17.58
N ASP A 36 0.29 7.18 -18.63
CA ASP A 36 -0.26 6.22 -19.60
C ASP A 36 -0.67 4.88 -18.97
N GLY A 37 -1.78 4.27 -19.38
CA GLY A 37 -2.21 2.94 -18.95
C GLY A 37 -2.99 2.89 -17.64
N ARG A 38 -3.20 4.04 -17.00
CA ARG A 38 -3.90 4.16 -15.70
C ARG A 38 -5.42 4.27 -15.86
N TYR A 39 -5.89 4.63 -17.05
CA TYR A 39 -7.32 4.62 -17.34
C TYR A 39 -7.80 3.16 -17.40
N ASP A 40 -8.85 2.85 -16.66
CA ASP A 40 -9.53 1.56 -16.74
C ASP A 40 -10.94 1.65 -16.14
N THR A 41 -11.69 0.57 -16.28
CA THR A 41 -13.03 0.37 -15.71
C THR A 41 -13.06 -0.91 -14.89
N LEU A 42 -14.16 -1.17 -14.18
CA LEU A 42 -14.31 -2.40 -13.39
C LEU A 42 -14.26 -3.68 -14.23
N ASP A 43 -14.53 -3.59 -15.54
CA ASP A 43 -14.51 -4.74 -16.44
C ASP A 43 -13.08 -5.22 -16.75
N HIS A 44 -12.08 -4.37 -16.53
CA HIS A 44 -10.65 -4.68 -16.74
C HIS A 44 -10.35 -5.47 -18.03
N PRO A 45 -10.78 -4.96 -19.21
CA PRO A 45 -10.70 -5.69 -20.46
C PRO A 45 -9.26 -5.91 -20.94
N PHE A 46 -8.93 -7.15 -21.29
CA PHE A 46 -7.61 -7.51 -21.82
C PHE A 46 -7.44 -7.17 -23.31
N PHE A 47 -8.50 -7.31 -24.11
CA PHE A 47 -8.44 -7.24 -25.59
C PHE A 47 -9.51 -6.35 -26.24
N CYS A 48 -10.74 -6.32 -25.71
CA CYS A 48 -11.88 -5.72 -26.44
C CYS A 48 -11.86 -4.18 -26.52
N THR A 49 -10.95 -3.52 -25.80
CA THR A 49 -10.80 -2.06 -25.79
C THR A 49 -9.55 -1.57 -26.52
N LEU A 50 -8.79 -2.48 -27.13
CA LEU A 50 -7.56 -2.18 -27.89
C LEU A 50 -7.82 -1.34 -29.15
N ASP A 51 -9.03 -1.41 -29.72
CA ASP A 51 -9.44 -0.59 -30.87
C ASP A 51 -10.27 0.64 -30.45
N THR A 52 -10.35 0.93 -29.14
CA THR A 52 -11.11 2.06 -28.60
C THR A 52 -10.28 2.86 -27.59
N VAL A 53 -10.68 2.86 -26.31
CA VAL A 53 -10.11 3.73 -25.27
C VAL A 53 -8.64 3.42 -24.94
N HIS A 54 -8.15 2.21 -25.24
CA HIS A 54 -6.75 1.83 -25.01
C HIS A 54 -5.93 1.72 -26.31
N HIS A 55 -6.43 2.20 -27.45
CA HIS A 55 -5.67 2.15 -28.71
C HIS A 55 -4.38 2.95 -28.61
N ASP A 56 -4.49 4.19 -28.14
CA ASP A 56 -3.37 5.11 -27.93
C ASP A 56 -2.83 5.07 -26.49
N ASP A 57 -3.37 4.20 -25.63
CA ASP A 57 -3.01 4.04 -24.22
C ASP A 57 -2.69 2.57 -23.87
N PHE A 58 -2.11 1.84 -24.82
CA PHE A 58 -1.74 0.43 -24.63
C PHE A 58 -0.58 0.28 -23.63
N TYR A 59 -0.86 -0.34 -22.49
CA TYR A 59 0.13 -0.59 -21.44
C TYR A 59 0.36 -2.09 -21.22
N GLN A 60 1.61 -2.55 -21.36
CA GLN A 60 2.01 -3.94 -21.10
C GLN A 60 3.54 -4.05 -20.84
N PRO A 61 4.01 -3.80 -19.61
CA PRO A 61 5.44 -3.79 -19.25
C PRO A 61 6.00 -5.20 -18.97
N ASN A 62 5.15 -6.22 -18.84
CA ASN A 62 5.59 -7.56 -18.43
C ASN A 62 6.21 -8.38 -19.58
N PHE A 63 5.97 -7.97 -20.83
CA PHE A 63 6.50 -8.64 -22.02
C PHE A 63 7.44 -7.73 -22.80
N LEU A 64 8.63 -8.25 -23.10
CA LEU A 64 9.62 -7.51 -23.88
C LEU A 64 9.10 -7.24 -25.30
N GLY A 65 9.10 -5.97 -25.69
CA GLY A 65 8.67 -5.53 -27.02
C GLY A 65 7.17 -5.66 -27.27
N SER A 66 6.34 -5.65 -26.22
CA SER A 66 4.90 -5.46 -26.33
C SER A 66 4.57 -4.16 -27.08
N SER A 67 3.47 -4.16 -27.82
CA SER A 67 2.97 -2.98 -28.53
C SER A 67 1.56 -3.26 -29.03
N ILE A 68 0.73 -2.22 -29.17
CA ILE A 68 -0.62 -2.35 -29.74
C ILE A 68 -0.66 -3.08 -31.09
N ARG A 69 0.35 -2.87 -31.96
CA ARG A 69 0.46 -3.54 -33.27
C ARG A 69 0.62 -5.07 -33.20
N LYS A 70 1.10 -5.59 -32.06
CA LYS A 70 1.25 -7.03 -31.82
C LYS A 70 0.02 -7.62 -31.12
N GLY A 71 -1.00 -6.81 -30.83
CA GLY A 71 -2.17 -7.19 -30.07
C GLY A 71 -1.93 -7.21 -28.56
N GLY A 72 -2.94 -7.71 -27.84
CA GLY A 72 -2.94 -7.83 -26.39
C GLY A 72 -2.26 -9.11 -25.85
N PRO A 73 -2.46 -9.41 -24.56
CA PRO A 73 -3.28 -8.64 -23.62
C PRO A 73 -2.60 -7.33 -23.20
N ARG A 74 -3.36 -6.24 -23.05
CA ARG A 74 -2.89 -5.13 -22.18
C ARG A 74 -2.82 -5.63 -20.74
N GLU A 75 -2.12 -4.92 -19.88
CA GLU A 75 -2.23 -5.08 -18.42
C GLU A 75 -3.33 -4.17 -17.88
N PRO A 76 -4.49 -4.69 -17.44
CA PRO A 76 -5.52 -3.88 -16.81
C PRO A 76 -5.02 -3.22 -15.52
N TRP A 77 -5.53 -2.03 -15.21
CA TRP A 77 -5.09 -1.23 -14.07
C TRP A 77 -6.18 -1.14 -13.00
N HIS A 78 -6.01 -1.92 -11.93
CA HIS A 78 -6.89 -1.86 -10.77
C HIS A 78 -6.26 -1.00 -9.67
N ASP A 79 -6.90 0.12 -9.33
CA ASP A 79 -6.35 1.07 -8.36
C ASP A 79 -7.45 1.87 -7.65
N ILE A 80 -7.09 2.56 -6.56
CA ILE A 80 -8.00 3.33 -5.72
C ILE A 80 -7.48 4.77 -5.58
N HIS A 81 -8.40 5.72 -5.70
CA HIS A 81 -8.13 7.14 -5.50
C HIS A 81 -9.25 7.79 -4.69
N CYS A 82 -8.95 8.86 -3.97
CA CYS A 82 -9.95 9.58 -3.17
C CYS A 82 -9.94 11.08 -3.48
N ARG A 83 -11.13 11.68 -3.37
CA ARG A 83 -11.35 13.13 -3.40
C ARG A 83 -11.63 13.60 -1.97
N LEU A 84 -10.92 14.61 -1.53
CA LEU A 84 -10.99 15.22 -0.20
C LEU A 84 -11.61 16.61 -0.31
N GLU A 85 -12.66 16.84 0.49
CA GLU A 85 -13.34 18.12 0.62
C GLU A 85 -13.57 18.50 2.09
N GLY A 86 -13.70 19.80 2.36
CA GLY A 86 -14.04 20.33 3.68
C GLY A 86 -12.83 20.92 4.42
N GLN A 87 -13.09 21.47 5.61
CA GLN A 87 -12.04 21.96 6.49
C GLN A 87 -11.40 20.77 7.19
N LEU A 88 -10.32 20.26 6.60
CA LEU A 88 -9.42 19.34 7.30
C LEU A 88 -7.99 19.88 7.25
N LEU A 89 -7.38 19.89 8.43
CA LEU A 89 -5.95 20.03 8.71
C LEU A 89 -5.06 19.11 7.81
N GLY A 90 -5.64 18.10 7.16
CA GLY A 90 -4.94 17.23 6.20
C GLY A 90 -4.56 17.91 4.87
N MET A 91 -5.33 18.89 4.38
CA MET A 91 -4.96 19.61 3.15
C MET A 91 -3.72 20.48 3.35
N SER A 92 -3.59 21.08 4.53
CA SER A 92 -2.40 21.81 4.95
C SER A 92 -1.17 20.91 4.98
N TYR A 93 -1.28 19.63 5.39
CA TYR A 93 -0.10 18.76 5.47
C TYR A 93 0.45 18.35 4.11
N ILE A 94 -0.44 18.08 3.15
CA ILE A 94 -0.08 17.74 1.76
C ILE A 94 0.63 18.92 1.08
N ILE A 95 0.19 20.15 1.35
CA ILE A 95 0.70 21.38 0.73
C ILE A 95 1.90 21.96 1.49
N LEU A 96 1.83 22.05 2.82
CA LEU A 96 2.77 22.83 3.64
C LEU A 96 4.00 22.04 4.06
N SER A 97 3.96 20.71 4.22
CA SER A 97 5.15 19.96 4.69
C SER A 97 6.33 20.05 3.72
N LYS A 98 6.05 20.10 2.40
CA LYS A 98 7.07 20.32 1.36
C LYS A 98 7.53 21.78 1.25
N VAL A 99 6.71 22.74 1.66
CA VAL A 99 6.92 24.18 1.39
C VAL A 99 7.41 24.94 2.62
N SER A 100 7.05 24.50 3.83
CA SER A 100 7.26 25.23 5.09
C SER A 100 8.27 24.57 6.04
N GLY A 101 8.73 23.35 5.72
CA GLY A 101 9.72 22.62 6.53
C GLY A 101 9.15 21.97 7.80
N PHE A 102 9.99 21.17 8.48
CA PHE A 102 9.65 20.49 9.74
C PHE A 102 10.19 21.23 10.97
N PRO A 103 9.60 21.04 12.17
CA PRO A 103 10.17 21.56 13.41
C PRO A 103 11.59 21.03 13.66
N GLU A 104 12.57 21.91 13.87
CA GLU A 104 13.98 21.53 14.07
C GLU A 104 14.28 21.04 15.50
N LYS A 105 13.53 21.51 16.50
CA LYS A 105 13.79 21.16 17.91
C LYS A 105 13.33 19.72 18.18
N PRO A 106 14.18 18.83 18.75
CA PRO A 106 13.85 17.43 18.96
C PRO A 106 12.55 17.18 19.76
N VAL A 107 12.29 18.00 20.78
CA VAL A 107 11.07 17.90 21.60
C VAL A 107 9.82 18.25 20.78
N ALA A 108 9.90 19.26 19.92
CA ALA A 108 8.78 19.66 19.06
C ALA A 108 8.56 18.64 17.95
N ALA A 109 9.62 18.10 17.37
CA ALA A 109 9.57 17.03 16.36
C ALA A 109 8.93 15.75 16.92
N ALA A 110 9.37 15.31 18.10
CA ALA A 110 8.81 14.13 18.78
C ALA A 110 7.33 14.32 19.15
N ALA A 111 6.91 15.53 19.55
CA ALA A 111 5.52 15.82 19.90
C ALA A 111 4.53 15.66 18.74
N VAL A 112 5.01 15.73 17.49
CA VAL A 112 4.22 15.51 16.28
C VAL A 112 4.54 14.18 15.59
N GLY A 113 5.25 13.27 16.27
CA GLY A 113 5.55 11.92 15.79
C GLY A 113 6.69 11.83 14.77
N LEU A 114 7.48 12.89 14.59
CA LEU A 114 8.66 12.85 13.73
C LEU A 114 9.83 12.14 14.43
N VAL A 115 10.63 11.42 13.65
CA VAL A 115 11.78 10.66 14.15
C VAL A 115 13.08 11.14 13.52
N ASN A 116 14.19 11.09 14.25
CA ASN A 116 15.50 11.44 13.71
C ASN A 116 16.03 10.28 12.84
N GLY A 117 16.25 10.56 11.56
CA GLY A 117 17.11 9.75 10.69
C GLY A 117 18.58 10.12 10.84
N LYS A 118 19.43 9.54 9.98
CA LYS A 118 20.88 9.79 10.00
C LYS A 118 21.22 11.27 9.77
N ASP A 119 20.57 11.87 8.77
CA ASP A 119 20.87 13.23 8.33
C ASP A 119 19.62 14.14 8.26
N ASN A 120 18.42 13.58 8.46
CA ASN A 120 17.15 14.31 8.31
C ASN A 120 16.11 13.86 9.34
N ILE A 121 15.16 14.74 9.62
CA ILE A 121 13.92 14.38 10.33
C ILE A 121 13.01 13.62 9.38
N ILE A 122 12.46 12.50 9.83
CA ILE A 122 11.63 11.59 9.06
C ILE A 122 10.21 11.62 9.61
N ASP A 123 9.25 11.85 8.72
CA ASP A 123 7.84 11.59 8.97
C ASP A 123 7.51 10.15 8.59
N ARG A 124 6.88 9.42 9.52
CA ARG A 124 6.42 8.04 9.37
C ARG A 124 4.95 7.86 9.76
N SER A 125 4.19 8.95 9.79
CA SER A 125 2.77 8.98 10.19
C SER A 125 1.88 8.01 9.41
N ILE A 126 2.21 7.71 8.15
CA ILE A 126 1.51 6.67 7.36
C ILE A 126 1.65 5.30 8.04
N GLN A 127 2.88 4.89 8.40
CA GLN A 127 3.11 3.63 9.08
C GLN A 127 2.37 3.58 10.42
N ASP A 128 2.42 4.68 11.18
CA ASP A 128 1.78 4.74 12.50
C ASP A 128 0.25 4.68 12.38
N ALA A 129 -0.34 5.35 11.40
CA ALA A 129 -1.78 5.26 11.11
C ALA A 129 -2.21 3.83 10.77
N TYR A 130 -1.42 3.09 9.97
CA TYR A 130 -1.67 1.67 9.70
C TYR A 130 -1.61 0.82 10.97
N ILE A 131 -0.57 1.00 11.81
CA ILE A 131 -0.42 0.28 13.08
C ILE A 131 -1.66 0.52 13.97
N HIS A 132 -2.07 1.78 14.14
CA HIS A 132 -3.25 2.12 14.93
C HIS A 132 -4.54 1.52 14.35
N ALA A 133 -4.70 1.52 13.02
CA ALA A 133 -5.86 0.93 12.35
C ALA A 133 -5.94 -0.59 12.55
N ILE A 134 -4.82 -1.30 12.47
CA ILE A 134 -4.73 -2.74 12.71
C ILE A 134 -5.03 -3.05 14.17
N ARG A 135 -4.39 -2.36 15.11
CA ARG A 135 -4.54 -2.62 16.55
C ARG A 135 -5.97 -2.44 17.05
N ARG A 136 -6.72 -1.48 16.49
CA ARG A 136 -8.14 -1.26 16.84
C ARG A 136 -9.13 -2.12 16.07
N ALA A 137 -8.68 -2.90 15.08
CA ALA A 137 -9.57 -3.72 14.27
C ALA A 137 -10.22 -4.82 15.12
N ASN A 138 -11.54 -4.96 14.98
CA ASN A 138 -12.35 -5.88 15.78
C ASN A 138 -12.92 -7.06 15.00
N ASN A 139 -13.24 -6.87 13.72
CA ASN A 139 -14.00 -7.85 12.92
C ASN A 139 -13.21 -8.41 11.75
N PHE A 140 -12.68 -7.55 10.89
CA PHE A 140 -11.87 -7.96 9.76
C PHE A 140 -10.97 -6.82 9.29
N ILE A 141 -9.96 -7.16 8.49
CA ILE A 141 -9.12 -6.21 7.75
C ILE A 141 -9.16 -6.60 6.28
N TYR A 142 -9.27 -5.60 5.40
CA TYR A 142 -9.20 -5.77 3.95
C TYR A 142 -8.11 -4.85 3.39
N ILE A 143 -7.11 -5.44 2.73
CA ILE A 143 -5.96 -4.72 2.17
C ILE A 143 -5.89 -5.01 0.67
N LYS A 144 -5.87 -3.96 -0.14
CA LYS A 144 -5.37 -3.99 -1.53
C LYS A 144 -4.07 -3.21 -1.54
N ASN A 145 -2.96 -3.81 -1.97
CA ASN A 145 -1.69 -3.11 -2.08
C ASN A 145 -0.83 -3.68 -3.21
N GLN A 146 0.03 -2.85 -3.81
CA GLN A 146 0.94 -3.30 -4.87
C GLN A 146 2.04 -4.22 -4.31
N TYR A 147 2.46 -3.98 -3.06
CA TYR A 147 3.48 -4.77 -2.36
C TYR A 147 2.97 -5.23 -1.00
N PHE A 148 3.36 -6.44 -0.62
CA PHE A 148 3.14 -6.95 0.73
C PHE A 148 4.40 -7.65 1.25
N VAL A 149 5.35 -6.82 1.69
CA VAL A 149 6.66 -7.22 2.23
C VAL A 149 6.86 -6.45 3.53
N GLY A 150 7.53 -7.02 4.51
CA GLY A 150 8.00 -6.26 5.67
C GLY A 150 8.17 -7.10 6.94
N SER A 151 8.43 -6.39 8.03
CA SER A 151 8.74 -6.99 9.34
C SER A 151 9.90 -7.99 9.27
N SER A 152 10.92 -7.66 8.47
CA SER A 152 12.00 -8.61 8.16
C SER A 152 12.73 -9.12 9.39
N TYR A 153 12.83 -8.32 10.45
CA TYR A 153 13.42 -8.69 11.74
C TYR A 153 12.83 -9.97 12.37
N ASN A 154 11.67 -10.43 11.91
CA ASN A 154 11.02 -11.64 12.41
C ASN A 154 10.92 -12.75 11.35
N TRP A 155 11.57 -12.59 10.18
CA TRP A 155 11.71 -13.68 9.21
C TRP A 155 12.66 -14.75 9.74
N LYS A 156 12.33 -16.01 9.48
CA LYS A 156 13.19 -17.16 9.81
C LYS A 156 13.91 -17.59 8.53
N SER A 157 15.23 -17.52 8.54
CA SER A 157 16.04 -17.76 7.35
C SER A 157 17.41 -18.28 7.73
N ASP A 158 17.85 -19.31 7.01
CA ASP A 158 19.20 -19.88 7.14
C ASP A 158 20.10 -19.49 5.94
N ASP A 159 19.51 -18.93 4.89
CA ASP A 159 20.14 -18.61 3.60
C ASP A 159 20.48 -17.12 3.42
N ILE A 160 19.95 -16.24 4.28
CA ILE A 160 20.22 -14.80 4.25
C ILE A 160 20.51 -14.28 5.67
N LYS A 161 21.30 -13.21 5.75
CA LYS A 161 21.47 -12.46 6.98
C LYS A 161 20.34 -11.45 7.12
N VAL A 162 19.35 -11.78 7.95
CA VAL A 162 18.08 -11.05 8.07
C VAL A 162 18.27 -9.58 8.46
N GLU A 163 19.32 -9.28 9.24
CA GLU A 163 19.65 -7.92 9.68
C GLU A 163 20.03 -7.00 8.51
N ASP A 164 20.51 -7.58 7.40
CA ASP A 164 20.96 -6.82 6.23
C ASP A 164 19.79 -6.44 5.30
N ILE A 165 18.58 -6.97 5.53
CA ILE A 165 17.40 -6.72 4.68
C ILE A 165 16.79 -5.33 4.92
N GLY A 166 16.75 -4.86 6.16
CA GLY A 166 16.30 -3.51 6.50
C GLY A 166 14.80 -3.20 6.30
N ALA A 167 13.95 -4.17 5.98
CA ALA A 167 12.49 -3.98 5.81
C ALA A 167 11.75 -4.01 7.17
N LEU A 168 12.06 -3.03 8.03
CA LEU A 168 11.73 -3.05 9.47
C LEU A 168 10.33 -2.54 9.84
N HIS A 169 9.49 -2.14 8.89
CA HIS A 169 8.13 -1.68 9.25
C HIS A 169 7.26 -2.82 9.79
N LEU A 170 6.29 -2.47 10.63
CA LEU A 170 5.60 -3.43 11.50
C LEU A 170 4.34 -4.06 10.88
N ILE A 171 3.92 -3.61 9.69
CA ILE A 171 2.57 -3.90 9.17
C ILE A 171 2.27 -5.40 9.09
N PRO A 172 3.09 -6.26 8.45
CA PRO A 172 2.84 -7.70 8.46
C PRO A 172 2.77 -8.31 9.86
N LYS A 173 3.68 -7.92 10.78
CA LYS A 173 3.69 -8.47 12.14
C LYS A 173 2.51 -8.02 13.00
N GLU A 174 2.08 -6.77 12.87
CA GLU A 174 0.87 -6.28 13.56
C GLU A 174 -0.38 -7.04 13.09
N ILE A 175 -0.45 -7.39 11.81
CA ILE A 175 -1.55 -8.20 11.26
C ILE A 175 -1.51 -9.62 11.87
N SER A 176 -0.37 -10.31 11.83
CA SER A 176 -0.30 -11.67 12.37
C SER A 176 -0.57 -11.69 13.88
N LEU A 177 -0.01 -10.76 14.65
CA LEU A 177 -0.28 -10.64 16.09
C LEU A 177 -1.75 -10.29 16.39
N LYS A 178 -2.40 -9.48 15.57
CA LYS A 178 -3.85 -9.22 15.70
C LYS A 178 -4.64 -10.52 15.51
N ILE A 179 -4.34 -11.30 14.47
CA ILE A 179 -5.02 -12.60 14.24
C ILE A 179 -4.76 -13.55 15.42
N VAL A 180 -3.51 -13.68 15.86
CA VAL A 180 -3.13 -14.49 17.03
C VAL A 180 -3.93 -14.09 18.27
N SER A 181 -4.02 -12.79 18.58
CA SER A 181 -4.78 -12.32 19.74
C SER A 181 -6.27 -12.69 19.69
N LYS A 182 -6.85 -12.74 18.49
CA LYS A 182 -8.26 -13.09 18.27
C LYS A 182 -8.48 -14.60 18.37
N ILE A 183 -7.55 -15.42 17.86
CA ILE A 183 -7.52 -16.87 18.10
C ILE A 183 -7.42 -17.16 19.60
N GLU A 184 -6.54 -16.46 20.31
CA GLU A 184 -6.34 -16.64 21.75
C GLU A 184 -7.60 -16.31 22.56
N ALA A 185 -8.32 -15.27 22.14
CA ALA A 185 -9.60 -14.86 22.72
C ALA A 185 -10.80 -15.72 22.28
N GLY A 186 -10.64 -16.59 21.28
CA GLY A 186 -11.76 -17.33 20.68
C GLY A 186 -12.74 -16.45 19.90
N GLU A 187 -12.27 -15.30 19.40
CA GLU A 187 -13.07 -14.33 18.65
C GLU A 187 -12.86 -14.49 17.15
N ARG A 188 -13.94 -14.41 16.37
CA ARG A 188 -13.86 -14.44 14.91
C ARG A 188 -13.19 -13.18 14.39
N PHE A 189 -12.13 -13.33 13.60
CA PHE A 189 -11.45 -12.22 12.96
C PHE A 189 -10.74 -12.66 11.69
N THR A 190 -11.02 -12.00 10.56
CA THR A 190 -10.47 -12.43 9.26
C THR A 190 -9.69 -11.32 8.58
N VAL A 191 -8.60 -11.67 7.90
CA VAL A 191 -7.80 -10.70 7.13
C VAL A 191 -7.72 -11.14 5.67
N TYR A 192 -8.10 -10.22 4.78
CA TYR A 192 -8.02 -10.43 3.33
C TYR A 192 -6.96 -9.50 2.76
N ILE A 193 -6.01 -10.07 2.03
CA ILE A 193 -4.91 -9.34 1.40
C ILE A 193 -4.94 -9.66 -0.08
N VAL A 194 -5.16 -8.63 -0.89
CA VAL A 194 -5.15 -8.69 -2.34
C VAL A 194 -3.91 -7.95 -2.82
N ILE A 195 -3.07 -8.68 -3.54
CA ILE A 195 -1.81 -8.24 -4.12
C ILE A 195 -1.80 -8.65 -5.59
N PRO A 196 -1.02 -7.96 -6.45
CA PRO A 196 -0.88 -8.39 -7.84
C PRO A 196 -0.24 -9.79 -7.90
N MET A 197 -0.45 -10.50 -9.02
CA MET A 197 0.12 -11.83 -9.23
C MET A 197 1.65 -11.80 -9.14
N TRP A 198 2.25 -10.74 -9.67
CA TRP A 198 3.63 -10.34 -9.42
C TRP A 198 3.71 -8.80 -9.55
N PRO A 199 4.72 -8.16 -8.96
CA PRO A 199 5.00 -6.74 -9.19
C PRO A 199 5.31 -6.47 -10.66
N GLU A 200 4.74 -5.39 -11.19
CA GLU A 200 4.91 -4.93 -12.57
C GLU A 200 6.36 -5.06 -13.08
N GLY A 201 6.50 -5.70 -14.25
CA GLY A 201 7.77 -5.90 -14.94
C GLY A 201 7.96 -7.33 -15.40
N ILE A 202 9.07 -7.60 -16.08
CA ILE A 202 9.36 -8.95 -16.60
C ILE A 202 9.45 -9.92 -15.41
N PRO A 203 8.58 -10.96 -15.31
CA PRO A 203 8.46 -11.77 -14.10
C PRO A 203 9.74 -12.54 -13.73
N VAL A 204 10.52 -12.91 -14.74
CA VAL A 204 11.80 -13.62 -14.59
C VAL A 204 12.98 -12.69 -14.32
N SER A 205 12.77 -11.38 -14.23
CA SER A 205 13.82 -10.43 -13.87
C SER A 205 14.25 -10.59 -12.42
N GLY A 206 15.52 -10.31 -12.12
CA GLY A 206 16.07 -10.43 -10.77
C GLY A 206 15.34 -9.54 -9.75
N SER A 207 14.88 -8.35 -10.15
CA SER A 207 14.13 -7.44 -9.28
C SER A 207 12.76 -8.01 -8.89
N VAL A 208 12.00 -8.52 -9.85
CA VAL A 208 10.69 -9.12 -9.58
C VAL A 208 10.84 -10.37 -8.72
N GLN A 209 11.80 -11.24 -9.04
CA GLN A 209 12.08 -12.45 -8.27
C GLN A 209 12.50 -12.14 -6.82
N ALA A 210 13.34 -11.12 -6.60
CA ALA A 210 13.71 -10.71 -5.25
C ALA A 210 12.51 -10.23 -4.43
N ILE A 211 11.62 -9.43 -5.03
CA ILE A 211 10.41 -8.94 -4.34
C ILE A 211 9.47 -10.09 -4.01
N LEU A 212 9.27 -11.03 -4.94
CA LEU A 212 8.44 -12.22 -4.72
C LEU A 212 9.01 -13.11 -3.60
N ASP A 213 10.34 -13.25 -3.51
CA ASP A 213 10.99 -13.97 -2.41
C ASP A 213 10.76 -13.29 -1.06
N TRP A 214 10.92 -11.96 -0.99
CA TRP A 214 10.64 -11.20 0.24
C TRP A 214 9.16 -11.26 0.65
N GLN A 215 8.25 -11.25 -0.31
CA GLN A 215 6.82 -11.43 -0.09
C GLN A 215 6.53 -12.82 0.48
N LYS A 216 7.13 -13.86 -0.12
CA LYS A 216 7.02 -15.24 0.38
C LYS A 216 7.47 -15.34 1.84
N ARG A 217 8.65 -14.81 2.19
CA ARG A 217 9.17 -14.84 3.58
C ARG A 217 8.28 -14.08 4.56
N THR A 218 7.73 -12.94 4.11
CA THR A 218 6.74 -12.17 4.90
C THR A 218 5.50 -13.01 5.19
N MET A 219 4.96 -13.71 4.18
CA MET A 219 3.80 -14.60 4.34
C MET A 219 4.13 -15.81 5.22
N GLU A 220 5.29 -16.44 5.04
CA GLU A 220 5.76 -17.57 5.87
C GLU A 220 5.87 -17.19 7.34
N MET A 221 6.42 -16.01 7.65
CA MET A 221 6.44 -15.47 9.01
C MET A 221 5.03 -15.38 9.60
N MET A 222 4.09 -14.75 8.89
CA MET A 222 2.73 -14.54 9.37
C MET A 222 1.98 -15.87 9.58
N TYR A 223 2.06 -16.79 8.62
CA TYR A 223 1.41 -18.09 8.73
C TYR A 223 2.02 -18.95 9.84
N THR A 224 3.32 -18.81 10.11
CA THR A 224 3.98 -19.48 11.23
C THR A 224 3.40 -19.00 12.57
N ASP A 225 3.26 -17.69 12.77
CA ASP A 225 2.65 -17.14 13.99
C ASP A 225 1.23 -17.69 14.21
N ILE A 226 0.41 -17.67 13.14
CA ILE A 226 -0.99 -18.11 13.18
C ILE A 226 -1.08 -19.62 13.46
N ALA A 227 -0.27 -20.43 12.79
CA ALA A 227 -0.23 -21.88 12.99
C ALA A 227 0.15 -22.26 14.42
N GLN A 228 1.12 -21.55 15.01
CA GLN A 228 1.52 -21.76 16.41
C GLN A 228 0.38 -21.45 17.37
N ALA A 229 -0.36 -20.35 17.16
CA ALA A 229 -1.50 -19.98 18.00
C ALA A 229 -2.65 -21.00 17.91
N LEU A 230 -2.98 -21.48 16.71
CA LEU A 230 -3.99 -22.53 16.51
C LEU A 230 -3.58 -23.84 17.19
N SER A 231 -2.32 -24.26 17.01
CA SER A 231 -1.79 -25.46 17.66
C SER A 231 -1.83 -25.35 19.18
N ALA A 232 -1.53 -24.18 19.75
CA ALA A 232 -1.60 -23.95 21.19
C ALA A 232 -3.04 -24.02 21.74
N LYS A 233 -4.06 -23.77 20.91
CA LYS A 233 -5.48 -23.94 21.24
C LYS A 233 -6.03 -25.33 20.92
N GLY A 234 -5.22 -26.23 20.37
CA GLY A 234 -5.67 -27.56 19.93
C GLY A 234 -6.65 -27.51 18.74
N LEU A 235 -6.66 -26.42 17.97
CA LEU A 235 -7.55 -26.24 16.83
C LEU A 235 -6.91 -26.80 15.56
N THR A 236 -7.62 -27.69 14.88
CA THR A 236 -7.30 -28.15 13.52
C THR A 236 -8.12 -27.34 12.50
N ALA A 237 -7.77 -26.07 12.34
CA ALA A 237 -8.38 -25.19 11.35
C ALA A 237 -7.45 -25.03 10.14
N ASN A 238 -8.03 -24.88 8.95
CA ASN A 238 -7.29 -24.45 7.77
C ASN A 238 -6.81 -23.00 8.00
N LEU A 239 -5.49 -22.78 7.86
CA LEU A 239 -4.85 -21.48 8.06
C LEU A 239 -5.41 -20.36 7.16
N ARG A 240 -6.14 -20.71 6.10
CA ARG A 240 -6.76 -19.77 5.16
C ARG A 240 -8.21 -19.40 5.51
N ASP A 241 -8.84 -20.12 6.45
CA ASP A 241 -10.25 -19.99 6.78
C ASP A 241 -10.49 -19.23 8.10
N THR A 242 -9.43 -18.93 8.85
CA THR A 242 -9.45 -18.18 10.11
C THR A 242 -9.26 -16.69 9.88
#